data_AF-A0A4P5U148-F1
#
_entry.id   AF-A0A4P5U148-F1
#
_cell.length_a   1.000
_cell.length_b   1.000
_cell.length_c   1.000
_cell.angle_alpha   90.00
_cell.angle_beta   90.00
_cell.angle_gamma   90.00
#
_symmetry.space_group_name_H-M   'P 1'
#
loop_
_entity.id
_entity.type
_entity.pdbx_description
1 polymer ?
#
loop_
_entity_poly.entity_id
_entity_poly.type
_entity_poly.pdbx_seq_one_letter_code
_entity_poly.pdbx_strand_id
1 'polypeptide(L)'
;MKLHVLLLSIGFAFLNSCGGQEKQTQQPASTEKQEIKEGDALREFGLLKSADDSGYPFYTVEIEFPERKFSEVFTLNLEEIPDVDPGILAGWVGKYVSFEYTSEVINALLDVRKNGKSLLGVKPSELPEGLKKISGTLSGATNVTEGDLPSLLRIHDPEDQSLEFEFFITPELVEAEGTLVVGFYDQRTNNRITTIKMAKK
;
A
#
# COMPACT_ATOMS: atom_id res chain seq x y z
N MET A 1 -13.38 -37.31 -58.47
CA MET A 1 -11.95 -37.24 -58.86
C MET A 1 -11.18 -37.85 -57.69
N LYS A 2 -10.70 -39.09 -57.84
CA LYS A 2 -9.31 -39.45 -58.22
C LYS A 2 -8.30 -38.77 -57.26
N LEU A 3 -7.38 -39.47 -56.60
CA LEU A 3 -7.00 -40.88 -56.57
C LEU A 3 -5.99 -41.02 -55.41
N HIS A 4 -5.91 -42.24 -54.89
CA HIS A 4 -4.88 -42.94 -54.09
C HIS A 4 -3.51 -42.27 -53.83
N VAL A 5 -2.75 -42.63 -52.80
CA VAL A 5 -1.99 -43.90 -52.59
C VAL A 5 -1.23 -43.66 -51.26
N LEU A 6 -1.24 -44.48 -50.19
CA LEU A 6 -0.91 -45.90 -49.94
C LEU A 6 0.44 -46.02 -49.16
N LEU A 7 0.32 -46.62 -47.97
CA LEU A 7 1.19 -47.57 -47.23
C LEU A 7 2.73 -47.43 -47.18
N LEU A 8 3.29 -47.64 -45.97
CA LEU A 8 3.98 -48.87 -45.51
C LEU A 8 4.33 -48.66 -44.01
N SER A 9 3.84 -49.38 -43.00
CA SER A 9 3.95 -50.81 -42.62
C SER A 9 5.26 -51.21 -41.92
N ILE A 10 5.09 -51.77 -40.71
CA ILE A 10 5.86 -52.85 -40.02
C ILE A 10 7.00 -52.45 -39.06
N GLY A 11 6.94 -53.04 -37.85
CA GLY A 11 8.10 -53.22 -36.99
C GLY A 11 7.77 -53.64 -35.55
N PHE A 12 7.52 -54.94 -35.34
CA PHE A 12 7.26 -55.57 -34.04
C PHE A 12 8.52 -55.65 -33.15
N ALA A 13 8.28 -55.81 -31.85
CA ALA A 13 9.21 -55.80 -30.71
C ALA A 13 10.40 -56.78 -30.77
N PHE A 14 11.49 -56.46 -30.05
CA PHE A 14 12.11 -57.37 -29.06
C PHE A 14 13.03 -56.62 -28.08
N LEU A 15 12.94 -57.03 -26.81
CA LEU A 15 13.72 -56.61 -25.65
C LEU A 15 15.21 -56.97 -25.76
N ASN A 16 16.10 -56.14 -25.18
CA ASN A 16 17.01 -56.56 -24.10
C ASN A 16 17.83 -55.39 -23.52
N SER A 17 17.72 -55.26 -22.18
CA SER A 17 18.77 -55.00 -21.19
C SER A 17 20.03 -54.23 -21.59
N CYS A 18 20.28 -53.05 -20.98
CA CYS A 18 21.41 -52.79 -20.07
C CYS A 18 21.54 -51.31 -19.69
N GLY A 19 21.82 -51.02 -18.41
CA GLY A 19 22.74 -49.94 -18.01
C GLY A 19 22.18 -48.55 -17.65
N GLY A 20 22.20 -48.24 -16.36
CA GLY A 20 22.89 -47.05 -15.80
C GLY A 20 22.43 -45.63 -16.17
N GLN A 21 21.79 -44.98 -15.18
CA GLN A 21 21.83 -43.55 -14.79
C GLN A 21 21.84 -42.45 -15.88
N GLU A 22 20.83 -41.57 -15.85
CA GLU A 22 20.97 -40.22 -15.26
C GLU A 22 19.60 -39.54 -15.10
N LYS A 23 19.33 -39.06 -13.88
CA LYS A 23 18.17 -38.23 -13.54
C LYS A 23 18.43 -36.82 -14.06
N GLN A 24 17.71 -36.40 -15.09
CA GLN A 24 17.41 -34.98 -15.31
C GLN A 24 15.94 -34.85 -15.68
N THR A 25 15.08 -34.80 -14.66
CA THR A 25 13.77 -34.19 -14.81
C THR A 25 13.92 -32.76 -14.38
N GLN A 26 14.00 -31.88 -15.37
CA GLN A 26 13.92 -30.44 -15.22
C GLN A 26 12.64 -30.10 -14.46
N GLN A 27 12.80 -29.55 -13.26
CA GLN A 27 11.73 -28.91 -12.52
C GLN A 27 11.60 -27.49 -13.07
N PRO A 28 10.49 -27.13 -13.74
CA PRO A 28 10.29 -25.75 -14.14
C PRO A 28 10.18 -24.92 -12.87
N ALA A 29 11.08 -23.93 -12.73
CA ALA A 29 10.97 -22.88 -11.74
C ALA A 29 9.71 -22.07 -12.06
N SER A 30 8.59 -22.45 -11.46
CA SER A 30 7.42 -21.59 -11.36
C SER A 30 7.78 -20.43 -10.45
N THR A 31 8.03 -19.26 -11.04
CA THR A 31 7.93 -17.99 -10.33
C THR A 31 6.48 -17.85 -9.89
N GLU A 32 6.19 -18.41 -8.72
CA GLU A 32 4.93 -18.22 -8.03
C GLU A 32 4.91 -16.75 -7.60
N LYS A 33 4.17 -15.94 -8.37
CA LYS A 33 3.90 -14.55 -8.04
C LYS A 33 3.05 -14.57 -6.77
N GLN A 34 3.70 -14.44 -5.61
CA GLN A 34 3.00 -14.39 -4.33
C GLN A 34 1.98 -13.25 -4.40
N GLU A 35 0.71 -13.64 -4.26
CA GLU A 35 -0.41 -12.72 -4.10
C GLU A 35 -0.29 -12.12 -2.70
N ILE A 36 0.35 -10.96 -2.62
CA ILE A 36 0.49 -10.20 -1.37
C ILE A 36 -0.92 -9.78 -0.94
N LYS A 37 -1.37 -10.25 0.22
CA LYS A 37 -2.63 -9.80 0.80
C LYS A 37 -2.40 -8.44 1.46
N GLU A 38 -3.40 -7.58 1.37
CA GLU A 38 -3.42 -6.30 2.08
C GLU A 38 -3.25 -6.54 3.59
N GLY A 39 -2.29 -5.83 4.20
CA GLY A 39 -1.95 -5.97 5.62
C GLY A 39 -0.86 -6.99 5.98
N ASP A 40 -0.37 -7.81 5.04
CA ASP A 40 0.77 -8.69 5.31
C ASP A 40 2.08 -7.87 5.44
N ALA A 41 2.89 -8.21 6.44
CA ALA A 41 4.20 -7.58 6.63
C ALA A 41 5.16 -8.00 5.51
N LEU A 42 5.56 -7.03 4.69
CA LEU A 42 6.51 -7.19 3.60
C LEU A 42 7.91 -6.89 4.09
N ARG A 43 8.87 -7.74 3.73
CA ARG A 43 10.28 -7.55 4.09
C ARG A 43 11.08 -7.05 2.90
N GLU A 44 11.82 -5.98 3.12
CA GLU A 44 12.60 -5.33 2.07
C GLU A 44 14.00 -4.90 2.57
N PHE A 45 14.83 -4.53 1.60
CA PHE A 45 16.18 -4.03 1.80
C PHE A 45 16.45 -2.86 0.86
N GLY A 46 16.98 -1.75 1.40
CA GLY A 46 17.20 -0.55 0.61
C GLY A 46 18.18 0.41 1.26
N LEU A 47 18.54 1.47 0.53
CA LEU A 47 19.42 2.54 0.99
C LEU A 47 18.56 3.66 1.59
N LEU A 48 18.74 3.97 2.88
CA LEU A 48 18.03 5.08 3.51
C LEU A 48 18.58 6.42 2.99
N LYS A 49 17.75 7.21 2.30
CA LYS A 49 18.13 8.47 1.66
C LYS A 49 17.87 9.68 2.53
N SER A 50 16.72 9.72 3.18
CA SER A 50 16.36 10.75 4.15
C SER A 50 15.60 10.15 5.32
N ALA A 51 15.60 10.88 6.43
CA ALA A 51 14.78 10.63 7.59
C ALA A 51 14.36 12.01 8.13
N ASP A 52 13.14 12.40 7.79
CA ASP A 52 12.60 13.72 8.04
C ASP A 52 11.59 13.66 9.20
N ASP A 53 11.70 14.61 10.11
CA ASP A 53 10.79 14.73 11.25
C ASP A 53 9.42 15.23 10.75
N SER A 54 8.40 14.40 10.95
CA SER A 54 7.02 14.69 10.53
C SER A 54 6.12 15.04 11.72
N GLY A 55 6.73 15.33 12.87
CA GLY A 55 6.05 15.58 14.14
C GLY A 55 5.99 14.31 14.98
N TYR A 56 6.50 14.37 16.20
CA TYR A 56 6.54 13.22 17.11
C TYR A 56 5.13 12.60 17.30
N PRO A 57 4.99 11.26 17.21
CA PRO A 57 6.06 10.24 17.13
C PRO A 57 6.47 9.83 15.70
N PHE A 58 6.07 10.59 14.68
CA PHE A 58 6.20 10.20 13.27
C PHE A 58 7.45 10.73 12.58
N TYR A 59 8.03 9.88 11.76
CA TYR A 59 9.09 10.22 10.80
C TYR A 59 8.67 9.79 9.40
N THR A 60 9.09 10.56 8.40
CA THR A 60 9.01 10.18 6.99
C THR A 60 10.40 9.78 6.52
N VAL A 61 10.52 8.58 5.96
CA VAL A 61 11.80 8.07 5.45
C VAL A 61 11.70 7.79 3.95
N GLU A 62 12.69 8.26 3.19
CA GLU A 62 12.83 7.88 1.78
C GLU A 62 13.85 6.74 1.68
N ILE A 63 13.45 5.62 1.08
CA ILE A 63 14.33 4.46 0.85
C ILE A 63 14.48 4.23 -0.65
N GLU A 64 15.73 4.28 -1.11
CA GLU A 64 16.09 3.95 -2.50
C GLU A 64 16.32 2.44 -2.64
N PHE A 65 15.85 1.89 -3.75
CA PHE A 65 16.10 0.52 -4.19
C PHE A 65 16.94 0.53 -5.46
N PRO A 66 18.29 0.58 -5.35
CA PRO A 66 19.16 0.86 -6.49
C PRO A 66 19.00 -0.14 -7.64
N GLU A 67 18.83 -1.43 -7.33
CA GLU A 67 18.64 -2.49 -8.32
C GLU A 67 17.35 -2.31 -9.14
N ARG A 68 16.31 -1.77 -8.50
CA ARG A 68 15.00 -1.51 -9.11
C ARG A 68 14.86 -0.08 -9.64
N LYS A 69 15.86 0.79 -9.40
CA LYS A 69 15.95 2.19 -9.84
C LYS A 69 14.73 3.04 -9.45
N PHE A 70 14.23 2.85 -8.24
CA PHE A 70 13.17 3.69 -7.67
C PHE A 70 13.45 4.00 -6.20
N SER A 71 12.82 5.07 -5.71
CA SER A 71 12.69 5.38 -4.29
C SER A 71 11.24 5.28 -3.89
N GLU A 72 10.99 4.94 -2.64
CA GLU A 72 9.67 4.98 -2.04
C GLU A 72 9.72 5.67 -0.68
N VAL A 73 8.63 6.35 -0.34
CA VAL A 73 8.48 7.05 0.93
C VAL A 73 7.66 6.20 1.88
N PHE A 74 8.14 6.08 3.11
CA PHE A 74 7.50 5.31 4.17
C PHE A 74 7.26 6.19 5.39
N THR A 75 6.18 5.90 6.11
CA THR A 75 5.92 6.47 7.43
C THR A 75 6.44 5.52 8.51
N LEU A 76 7.03 6.10 9.54
CA LEU A 76 7.59 5.40 10.70
C LEU A 76 6.97 6.00 11.97
N ASN A 77 6.39 5.17 12.84
CA ASN A 77 6.01 5.57 14.19
C ASN A 77 7.10 5.09 15.17
N LEU A 78 7.86 6.02 15.76
CA LEU A 78 8.96 5.67 16.66
C LEU A 78 8.50 5.01 17.97
N GLU A 79 7.27 5.28 18.42
CA GLU A 79 6.72 4.61 19.61
C GLU A 79 6.40 3.14 19.38
N GLU A 80 6.17 2.75 18.12
CA GLU A 80 5.93 1.35 17.73
C GLU A 80 7.23 0.57 17.53
N ILE A 81 8.39 1.25 17.50
CA ILE A 81 9.70 0.65 17.20
C ILE A 81 10.68 0.97 18.32
N PRO A 82 10.69 0.18 19.41
CA PRO A 82 11.30 0.54 20.68
C PRO A 82 12.83 0.72 20.65
N ASP A 83 13.51 0.15 19.65
CA ASP A 83 14.97 0.18 19.52
C ASP A 83 15.47 1.26 18.53
N VAL A 84 14.58 2.12 18.04
CA VAL A 84 14.90 3.18 17.07
C VAL A 84 14.49 4.53 17.64
N ASP A 85 15.47 5.43 17.78
CA ASP A 85 15.27 6.82 18.14
C ASP A 85 15.70 7.75 16.99
N PRO A 86 15.36 9.06 17.05
CA PRO A 86 15.76 10.01 16.01
C PRO A 86 17.26 10.06 15.72
N GLY A 87 18.11 9.92 16.75
CA GLY A 87 19.56 9.95 16.61
C GLY A 87 20.11 8.71 15.91
N ILE A 88 19.55 7.54 16.23
CA ILE A 88 19.84 6.28 15.55
C ILE A 88 19.47 6.39 14.08
N LEU A 89 18.25 6.84 13.78
CA LEU A 89 17.73 6.93 12.41
C LEU A 89 18.53 7.92 11.56
N ALA A 90 18.85 9.11 12.10
CA ALA A 90 19.72 10.09 11.45
C ALA A 90 21.11 9.51 11.15
N GLY A 91 21.67 8.71 12.07
CA GLY A 91 22.94 8.01 11.87
C GLY A 91 22.90 6.90 10.82
N TRP A 92 21.72 6.50 10.34
CA TRP A 92 21.53 5.48 9.30
C TRP A 92 21.37 6.07 7.89
N VAL A 93 21.17 7.38 7.76
CA VAL A 93 21.09 8.05 6.44
C VAL A 93 22.36 7.77 5.64
N GLY A 94 22.18 7.38 4.37
CA GLY A 94 23.24 6.94 3.48
C GLY A 94 23.72 5.50 3.70
N LYS A 95 23.06 4.72 4.57
CA LYS A 95 23.37 3.30 4.82
C LYS A 95 22.22 2.40 4.41
N TYR A 96 22.56 1.14 4.15
CA TYR A 96 21.56 0.12 3.87
C TYR A 96 20.82 -0.29 5.13
N VAL A 97 19.51 -0.46 4.99
CA VAL A 97 18.59 -0.89 6.03
C VAL A 97 17.82 -2.11 5.55
N SER A 98 17.49 -3.00 6.50
CA SER A 98 16.51 -4.06 6.31
C SER A 98 15.29 -3.71 7.16
N PHE A 99 14.11 -3.82 6.59
CA PHE A 99 12.89 -3.38 7.23
C PHE A 99 11.70 -4.25 6.86
N GLU A 100 10.68 -4.20 7.70
CA GLU A 100 9.37 -4.76 7.44
C GLU A 100 8.35 -3.63 7.40
N TYR A 101 7.39 -3.70 6.49
CA TYR A 101 6.35 -2.68 6.34
C TYR A 101 5.01 -3.29 5.95
N THR A 102 3.94 -2.60 6.25
CA THR A 102 2.61 -2.87 5.72
C THR A 102 2.32 -1.90 4.58
N SER A 103 1.64 -2.38 3.55
CA SER A 103 1.12 -1.58 2.44
C SER A 103 -0.37 -1.79 2.35
N GLU A 104 -1.12 -0.71 2.42
CA GLU A 104 -2.58 -0.70 2.30
C GLU A 104 -3.05 0.44 1.39
N VAL A 105 -4.20 0.28 0.76
CA VAL A 105 -4.81 1.35 -0.05
C VAL A 105 -5.83 2.07 0.83
N ILE A 106 -5.48 3.29 1.25
CA ILE A 106 -6.35 4.13 2.06
C ILE A 106 -7.13 5.12 1.21
N ASN A 107 -8.30 5.53 1.71
CA ASN A 107 -9.00 6.67 1.18
C ASN A 107 -8.51 7.94 1.88
N ALA A 108 -7.82 8.81 1.15
CA ALA A 108 -7.42 10.12 1.64
C ALA A 108 -8.51 11.12 1.31
N LEU A 109 -9.12 11.75 2.31
CA LEU A 109 -10.13 12.79 2.11
C LEU A 109 -9.46 14.13 1.82
N LEU A 110 -9.86 14.80 0.74
CA LEU A 110 -9.29 16.10 0.33
C LEU A 110 -10.27 17.25 0.55
N ASP A 111 -11.57 17.01 0.43
CA ASP A 111 -12.62 18.00 0.69
C ASP A 111 -13.93 17.31 1.11
N VAL A 112 -14.72 17.99 1.91
CA VAL A 112 -16.09 17.59 2.27
C VAL A 112 -16.99 18.77 2.04
N ARG A 113 -18.09 18.57 1.30
CA ARG A 113 -19.02 19.64 0.96
C ARG A 113 -20.41 19.40 1.46
N LYS A 114 -21.02 20.44 2.02
CA LYS A 114 -22.45 20.51 2.36
C LYS A 114 -23.10 21.55 1.47
N ASN A 115 -24.13 21.16 0.72
CA ASN A 115 -24.83 22.03 -0.24
C ASN A 115 -23.88 22.75 -1.23
N GLY A 116 -22.84 22.04 -1.68
CA GLY A 116 -21.83 22.56 -2.61
C GLY A 116 -20.74 23.47 -2.00
N LYS A 117 -20.85 23.82 -0.71
CA LYS A 117 -19.84 24.61 0.02
C LYS A 117 -18.86 23.68 0.75
N SER A 118 -17.56 23.93 0.63
CA SER A 118 -16.52 23.22 1.40
C SER A 118 -16.65 23.51 2.90
N LEU A 119 -16.57 22.43 3.69
CA LEU A 119 -16.45 22.48 5.15
C LEU A 119 -15.00 22.68 5.59
N LEU A 120 -14.03 22.41 4.70
CA LEU A 120 -12.60 22.53 4.97
C LEU A 120 -11.99 23.84 4.42
N GLY A 121 -12.80 24.70 3.81
CA GLY A 121 -12.35 25.95 3.18
C GLY A 121 -11.59 25.77 1.86
N VAL A 122 -11.52 24.54 1.33
CA VAL A 122 -10.78 24.21 0.10
C VAL A 122 -11.52 24.76 -1.11
N LYS A 123 -10.82 25.49 -1.98
CA LYS A 123 -11.40 25.98 -3.23
C LYS A 123 -11.40 24.88 -4.30
N PRO A 124 -12.39 24.87 -5.22
CA PRO A 124 -12.38 23.92 -6.33
C PRO A 124 -11.08 23.91 -7.16
N SER A 125 -10.41 25.06 -7.30
CA SER A 125 -9.15 25.19 -8.03
C SER A 125 -7.93 24.58 -7.31
N GLU A 126 -8.06 24.25 -6.02
CA GLU A 126 -6.99 23.65 -5.20
C GLU A 126 -7.08 22.12 -5.21
N LEU A 127 -8.17 21.56 -5.74
CA LEU A 127 -8.35 20.12 -5.82
C LEU A 127 -7.70 19.55 -7.09
N PRO A 128 -6.97 18.42 -6.97
CA PRO A 128 -6.51 17.67 -8.13
C PRO A 128 -7.67 17.26 -9.05
N GLU A 129 -7.36 17.03 -10.32
CA GLU A 129 -8.30 16.40 -11.25
C GLU A 129 -8.45 14.90 -10.95
N GLY A 130 -9.58 14.30 -11.34
CA GLY A 130 -9.77 12.84 -11.25
C GLY A 130 -10.17 12.31 -9.88
N LEU A 131 -10.45 13.16 -8.89
CA LEU A 131 -10.88 12.73 -7.56
C LEU A 131 -12.16 11.88 -7.60
N LYS A 132 -12.19 10.87 -6.74
CA LYS A 132 -13.38 10.07 -6.45
C LYS A 132 -14.33 10.87 -5.56
N LYS A 133 -15.60 10.49 -5.60
CA LYS A 133 -16.66 11.13 -4.81
C LYS A 133 -17.53 10.10 -4.13
N ILE A 134 -17.94 10.41 -2.91
CA ILE A 134 -19.00 9.70 -2.19
C ILE A 134 -20.02 10.71 -1.68
N SER A 135 -21.30 10.44 -1.89
CA SER A 135 -22.40 11.26 -1.38
C SER A 135 -23.13 10.45 -0.33
N GLY A 136 -23.28 10.99 0.87
CA GLY A 136 -23.81 10.22 1.98
C GLY A 136 -23.93 11.02 3.28
N THR A 137 -24.39 10.34 4.32
CA THR A 137 -24.49 10.92 5.66
C THR A 137 -23.14 10.89 6.34
N LEU A 138 -22.67 12.06 6.80
CA LEU A 138 -21.45 12.19 7.59
C LEU A 138 -21.66 11.59 8.99
N SER A 139 -20.72 10.76 9.45
CA SER A 139 -20.68 10.29 10.83
C SER A 139 -19.25 10.24 11.37
N GLY A 140 -19.12 10.20 12.70
CA GLY A 140 -17.82 10.12 13.39
C GLY A 140 -17.21 11.48 13.72
N ALA A 141 -17.88 12.59 13.38
CA ALA A 141 -17.51 13.96 13.75
C ALA A 141 -18.24 14.44 15.00
N THR A 142 -18.23 13.65 16.08
CA THR A 142 -18.93 14.02 17.33
C THR A 142 -18.28 15.17 18.08
N ASN A 143 -16.96 15.33 17.94
CA ASN A 143 -16.17 16.35 18.61
C ASN A 143 -14.95 16.71 17.75
N VAL A 144 -14.39 17.90 18.01
CA VAL A 144 -13.12 18.32 17.42
C VAL A 144 -12.03 17.35 17.85
N THR A 145 -11.07 17.05 16.97
CA THR A 145 -9.90 16.25 17.33
C THR A 145 -8.99 17.06 18.24
N GLU A 146 -8.80 16.59 19.48
CA GLU A 146 -8.00 17.29 20.50
C GLU A 146 -6.53 16.84 20.56
N GLY A 147 -6.22 15.66 20.00
CA GLY A 147 -4.88 15.08 19.99
C GLY A 147 -4.17 15.20 18.65
N ASP A 148 -2.94 14.69 18.61
CA ASP A 148 -2.07 14.74 17.42
C ASP A 148 -2.36 13.62 16.41
N LEU A 149 -3.28 12.72 16.74
CA LEU A 149 -3.70 11.63 15.87
C LEU A 149 -5.04 11.94 15.20
N PRO A 150 -5.21 11.63 13.90
CA PRO A 150 -6.48 11.78 13.22
C PRO A 150 -7.56 10.91 13.86
N SER A 151 -8.80 11.36 13.75
CA SER A 151 -9.99 10.58 14.13
C SER A 151 -10.58 9.90 12.90
N LEU A 152 -11.48 8.94 13.13
CA LEU A 152 -12.10 8.18 12.04
C LEU A 152 -13.44 8.81 11.62
N LEU A 153 -13.45 9.41 10.44
CA LEU A 153 -14.62 9.99 9.79
C LEU A 153 -15.24 8.99 8.81
N ARG A 154 -16.57 8.96 8.70
CA ARG A 154 -17.27 8.08 7.77
C ARG A 154 -18.28 8.84 6.93
N ILE A 155 -18.45 8.39 5.69
CA ILE A 155 -19.55 8.81 4.83
C ILE A 155 -20.31 7.57 4.41
N HIS A 156 -21.57 7.47 4.86
CA HIS A 156 -22.47 6.37 4.57
C HIS A 156 -23.36 6.72 3.38
N ASP A 157 -23.20 6.02 2.27
CA ASP A 157 -24.05 6.24 1.10
C ASP A 157 -25.46 5.62 1.30
N PRO A 158 -26.44 5.94 0.43
CA PRO A 158 -27.79 5.39 0.52
C PRO A 158 -27.89 3.88 0.25
N GLU A 159 -26.85 3.25 -0.29
CA GLU A 159 -26.76 1.82 -0.58
C GLU A 159 -26.07 1.05 0.56
N ASP A 160 -25.90 1.70 1.72
CA ASP A 160 -25.26 1.19 2.93
C ASP A 160 -23.75 0.89 2.77
N GLN A 161 -23.12 1.43 1.72
CA GLN A 161 -21.66 1.43 1.60
C GLN A 161 -21.09 2.55 2.47
N SER A 162 -20.03 2.22 3.20
CA SER A 162 -19.36 3.15 4.10
C SER A 162 -17.92 3.30 3.68
N LEU A 163 -17.49 4.53 3.43
CA LEU A 163 -16.06 4.83 3.32
C LEU A 163 -15.58 5.49 4.59
N GLU A 164 -14.42 5.02 5.06
CA GLU A 164 -13.74 5.54 6.22
C GLU A 164 -12.55 6.38 5.81
N PHE A 165 -12.30 7.45 6.56
CA PHE A 165 -11.23 8.42 6.33
C PHE A 165 -10.60 8.78 7.67
N GLU A 166 -9.29 8.63 7.78
CA GLU A 166 -8.54 9.22 8.90
C GLU A 166 -8.42 10.73 8.67
N PHE A 167 -8.99 11.53 9.58
CA PHE A 167 -9.07 12.97 9.42
C PHE A 167 -9.07 13.72 10.76
N PHE A 168 -8.50 14.92 10.77
CA PHE A 168 -8.60 15.84 11.92
C PHE A 168 -9.93 16.58 11.86
N ILE A 169 -10.80 16.34 12.84
CA ILE A 169 -12.17 16.84 12.86
C ILE A 169 -12.18 18.28 13.30
N THR A 170 -12.75 19.15 12.47
CA THR A 170 -12.91 20.59 12.70
C THR A 170 -14.31 20.92 13.21
N PRO A 171 -14.53 22.12 13.78
CA PRO A 171 -15.87 22.56 14.20
C PRO A 171 -16.93 22.46 13.09
N GLU A 172 -16.57 22.80 11.85
CA GLU A 172 -17.47 22.73 10.69
C GLU A 172 -17.91 21.30 10.37
N LEU A 173 -17.03 20.32 10.60
CA LEU A 173 -17.37 18.90 10.47
C LEU A 173 -18.31 18.45 11.59
N VAL A 174 -18.09 18.91 12.82
CA VAL A 174 -18.98 18.62 13.96
C VAL A 174 -20.38 19.16 13.72
N GLU A 175 -20.51 20.39 13.19
CA GLU A 175 -21.79 20.97 12.79
C GLU A 175 -22.48 20.21 11.64
N ALA A 176 -21.73 19.42 10.87
CA ALA A 176 -22.23 18.63 9.76
C ALA A 176 -22.54 17.16 10.12
N GLU A 177 -22.26 16.73 11.36
CA GLU A 177 -22.54 15.37 11.84
C GLU A 177 -24.01 14.98 11.59
N GLY A 178 -24.23 13.77 11.06
CA GLY A 178 -25.56 13.25 10.75
C GLY A 178 -26.26 13.93 9.56
N THR A 179 -25.56 14.78 8.80
CA THR A 179 -26.12 15.46 7.62
C THR A 179 -25.55 14.95 6.31
N LEU A 180 -26.29 15.18 5.21
CA LEU A 180 -25.84 14.80 3.87
C LEU A 180 -24.68 15.68 3.40
N VAL A 181 -23.61 15.04 2.97
CA VAL A 181 -22.41 15.66 2.43
C VAL A 181 -21.94 14.95 1.16
N VAL A 182 -21.04 15.61 0.44
CA VAL A 182 -20.26 15.00 -0.65
C VAL A 182 -18.78 15.06 -0.29
N GLY A 183 -18.17 13.90 -0.06
CA GLY A 183 -16.74 13.76 0.14
C GLY A 183 -16.01 13.63 -1.19
N PHE A 184 -14.90 14.34 -1.33
CA PHE A 184 -13.97 14.27 -2.46
C PHE A 184 -12.68 13.66 -1.95
N TYR A 185 -12.27 12.54 -2.52
CA TYR A 185 -11.17 11.74 -2.01
C TYR A 185 -10.34 11.15 -3.13
N ASP A 186 -9.15 10.71 -2.77
CA ASP A 186 -8.27 9.91 -3.62
C ASP A 186 -7.88 8.64 -2.90
N GLN A 187 -7.45 7.63 -3.65
CA GLN A 187 -6.86 6.43 -3.07
C GLN A 187 -5.35 6.53 -3.10
N ARG A 188 -4.73 6.36 -1.94
CA ARG A 188 -3.28 6.43 -1.77
C ARG A 188 -2.78 5.15 -1.15
N THR A 189 -1.59 4.73 -1.56
CA THR A 189 -0.88 3.67 -0.86
C THR A 189 -0.27 4.25 0.41
N ASN A 190 -0.60 3.66 1.55
CA ASN A 190 0.02 3.95 2.83
C ASN A 190 1.05 2.88 3.13
N ASN A 191 2.33 3.25 3.06
CA ASN A 191 3.44 2.37 3.39
C ASN A 191 3.95 2.69 4.79
N ARG A 192 3.68 1.81 5.75
CA ARG A 192 4.09 2.00 7.15
C ARG A 192 5.13 0.97 7.55
N ILE A 193 6.31 1.44 7.94
CA ILE A 193 7.36 0.56 8.47
C ILE A 193 6.96 0.11 9.88
N THR A 194 7.02 -1.20 10.11
CA THR A 194 6.76 -1.84 11.39
C THR A 194 8.03 -2.29 12.09
N THR A 195 9.10 -2.56 11.35
CA THR A 195 10.44 -2.78 11.90
C THR A 195 11.51 -2.23 10.97
N ILE A 196 12.60 -1.68 11.50
CA ILE A 196 13.75 -1.25 10.70
C ILE A 196 15.04 -1.43 11.47
N LYS A 197 16.09 -1.87 10.78
CA LYS A 197 17.44 -2.02 11.32
C LYS A 197 18.49 -1.69 10.28
N MET A 198 19.62 -1.14 10.72
CA MET A 198 20.80 -1.06 9.88
C MET A 198 21.21 -2.46 9.42
N ALA A 199 21.43 -2.62 8.12
CA ALA A 199 21.99 -3.84 7.60
C ALA A 199 23.43 -4.02 8.09
N LYS A 200 23.76 -5.22 8.56
CA LYS A 200 25.15 -5.57 8.84
C LYS A 200 25.86 -5.82 7.51
N LYS A 201 27.07 -5.27 7.38
CA LYS A 201 27.99 -5.64 6.31
C LYS A 201 28.38 -7.11 6.41
#